data_AF-A0A1G1VL60-F1
#
_entry.id   AF-A0A1G1VL60-F1
#
_cell.length_a   1.000
_cell.length_b   1.000
_cell.length_c   1.000
_cell.angle_alpha   90.00
_cell.angle_beta   90.00
_cell.angle_gamma   90.00
#
_symmetry.space_group_name_H-M   'P 1'
#
loop_
_entity.id
_entity.type
_entity.pdbx_description
1 polymer ?
#
loop_
_entity_poly.entity_id
_entity_poly.type
_entity_poly.pdbx_seq_one_letter_code
_entity_poly.pdbx_strand_id
1 'polypeptide(L)' 'MVDYSTQRISKPLLDEVSKALKSVETYGSVEIYIQNRTVTQITVRNIRKTNGFSNKQTTRNS' A
#
# COMPACT_ATOMS: atom_id res chain seq x y z
N MET A 1 22.49 10.32 -18.26
CA MET A 1 21.26 9.60 -18.66
C MET A 1 21.03 8.50 -17.63
N VAL A 2 19.91 8.49 -16.92
CA VAL A 2 19.63 7.50 -15.88
C VAL A 2 19.22 6.20 -16.58
N ASP A 3 19.99 5.15 -16.37
CA ASP A 3 19.82 3.84 -17.02
C ASP A 3 18.68 3.06 -16.33
N TYR A 4 17.50 3.03 -16.95
CA TYR A 4 16.35 2.28 -16.45
C TYR A 4 16.45 0.81 -16.88
N SER A 5 17.32 0.06 -16.20
CA SER A 5 17.35 -1.39 -16.32
C SER A 5 16.37 -2.01 -15.32
N THR A 6 15.42 -2.83 -15.79
CA THR A 6 14.58 -3.68 -14.93
C THR A 6 15.39 -4.68 -14.10
N GLN A 7 16.68 -4.86 -14.41
CA GLN A 7 17.62 -5.69 -13.66
C GLN A 7 18.33 -4.91 -12.54
N ARG A 8 18.26 -3.57 -12.53
CA ARG A 8 18.87 -2.68 -11.53
C ARG A 8 17.82 -1.78 -10.91
N ILE A 9 16.76 -2.39 -10.37
CA ILE A 9 15.81 -1.66 -9.54
C ILE A 9 16.58 -1.09 -8.35
N SER A 10 16.51 0.22 -8.14
CA SER A 10 17.25 0.86 -7.06
C SER A 10 16.76 0.30 -5.71
N LYS A 11 17.69 -0.19 -4.89
CA LYS A 11 17.39 -0.67 -3.54
C LYS A 11 16.63 0.36 -2.69
N PRO A 12 16.96 1.67 -2.74
CA PRO A 12 16.20 2.70 -2.03
C PRO A 12 14.72 2.75 -2.43
N LEU A 13 14.41 2.70 -3.73
CA LEU A 13 13.02 2.71 -4.20
C LEU A 13 12.25 1.47 -3.74
N LEU A 14 12.89 0.30 -3.73
CA LEU A 14 12.27 -0.93 -3.21
C LEU A 14 11.99 -0.83 -1.71
N ASP A 15 12.92 -0.26 -0.95
CA ASP A 15 12.74 -0.05 0.49
C ASP A 15 11.61 0.95 0.77
N GLU A 16 11.49 2.02 -0.01
CA GLU A 16 10.39 2.99 0.07
C GLU A 16 9.03 2.36 -0.25
N VAL A 17 8.94 1.59 -1.34
CA VAL A 17 7.70 0.87 -1.71
C VAL A 17 7.35 -0.16 -0.63
N SER A 18 8.32 -0.90 -0.11
CA SER A 18 8.13 -1.87 0.98
C SER A 18 7.61 -1.19 2.25
N LYS A 19 8.19 -0.03 2.61
CA LYS A 19 7.75 0.76 3.76
C LYS A 19 6.33 1.29 3.57
N ALA A 20 5.99 1.79 2.39
CA ALA A 20 4.66 2.27 2.06
C ALA A 20 3.61 1.16 2.19
N LEU A 21 3.88 -0.03 1.64
CA LEU A 21 2.99 -1.18 1.76
C LEU A 21 2.80 -1.63 3.22
N LYS A 22 3.86 -1.65 4.02
CA LYS A 22 3.80 -2.00 5.45
C LYS A 22 3.06 -0.96 6.30
N SER A 23 2.98 0.29 5.86
CA SER A 23 2.23 1.34 6.55
C SER A 23 0.73 1.32 6.28
N VAL A 24 0.25 0.44 5.39
CA VAL A 24 -1.17 0.15 5.25
C VAL A 24 -1.59 -0.77 6.38
N GLU A 25 -2.45 -0.28 7.28
CA GLU A 25 -2.82 -1.01 8.50
C GLU A 25 -3.71 -2.24 8.22
N THR A 26 -4.97 -2.02 7.84
CA THR A 26 -5.95 -3.11 7.60
C THR A 26 -6.50 -3.07 6.18
N TYR A 27 -6.94 -1.89 5.73
CA TYR A 27 -7.38 -1.66 4.36
C TYR A 27 -6.83 -0.31 3.91
N GLY A 28 -6.51 -0.20 2.63
CA GLY A 28 -5.96 1.03 2.08
C GLY A 28 -5.53 0.88 0.63
N SER A 29 -4.88 1.92 0.13
CA SER A 29 -4.22 1.92 -1.17
C SER A 29 -2.83 2.54 -1.07
N VAL A 30 -1.94 2.09 -1.96
CA VAL A 30 -0.67 2.74 -2.25
C VAL A 30 -0.73 3.17 -3.71
N GLU A 31 -0.47 4.46 -3.97
CA GLU A 31 -0.43 5.05 -5.31
C GLU A 31 0.99 5.52 -5.60
N ILE A 32 1.50 5.17 -6.79
CA ILE A 32 2.84 5.53 -7.24
C ILE A 32 2.71 6.48 -8.43
N TYR A 33 3.27 7.68 -8.30
CA TYR A 33 3.27 8.69 -9.34
C TYR A 33 4.64 8.71 -10.03
N ILE A 34 4.61 8.66 -11.36
CA ILE A 34 5.80 8.63 -12.20
C ILE A 34 5.78 9.85 -13.12
N GLN A 35 6.86 10.62 -13.12
CA GLN A 35 7.08 11.73 -14.04
C GLN A 35 8.47 11.60 -14.65
N ASN A 36 8.59 11.84 -15.96
CA ASN A 36 9.86 11.72 -16.68
C ASN A 36 10.55 10.35 -16.46
N ARG A 37 9.77 9.27 -16.36
CA ARG A 37 10.21 7.90 -16.06
C ARG A 37 10.78 7.69 -14.64
N THR A 38 10.71 8.68 -13.77
CA THR A 38 11.14 8.59 -12.35
C THR A 38 9.94 8.60 -11.42
N VAL A 39 9.98 7.78 -10.37
CA VAL A 39 9.01 7.88 -9.27
C VAL A 39 9.23 9.21 -8.56
N THR A 40 8.21 10.05 -8.54
CA THR A 40 8.29 11.38 -7.91
C THR A 40 7.49 11.45 -6.61
N GLN A 41 6.50 10.57 -6.44
CA GLN A 41 5.68 10.54 -5.23
C GLN A 41 5.11 9.14 -5.00
N ILE A 42 5.06 8.76 -3.72
CA ILE A 42 4.31 7.60 -3.23
C ILE A 42 3.29 8.12 -2.23
N THR A 43 2.01 7.86 -2.49
CA THR A 43 0.91 8.23 -1.58
C THR A 43 0.36 6.97 -0.93
N VAL A 44 0.16 7.01 0.39
CA VAL A 44 -0.48 5.92 1.15
C VAL A 44 -1.79 6.43 1.72
N ARG A 45 -2.88 5.69 1.48
CA ARG A 45 -4.20 5.98 2.05
C ARG A 45 -4.65 4.82 2.92
N ASN A 46 -4.75 5.06 4.23
CA ASN A 46 -5.37 4.13 5.17
C ASN A 46 -6.89 4.32 5.19
N ILE A 47 -7.64 3.21 5.12
CA ILE A 47 -9.09 3.21 5.02
C ILE A 47 -9.65 2.33 6.14
N ARG A 48 -10.44 2.93 7.04
CA ARG A 48 -11.19 2.20 8.05
C ARG A 48 -12.62 1.95 7.56
N LYS A 49 -12.98 0.68 7.36
CA LYS A 49 -14.37 0.28 7.07
C LYS A 49 -15.17 0.27 8.38
N THR A 50 -16.32 0.95 8.41
CA THR A 50 -17.12 1.15 9.63
C THR A 50 -18.40 0.32 9.67
N ASN A 51 -18.79 -0.29 8.55
CA ASN A 51 -20.13 -0.82 8.30
C ASN A 51 -20.13 -2.30 7.82
N GLY A 52 -19.06 -3.06 8.10
CA GLY A 52 -18.92 -4.46 7.66
C GLY A 52 -18.76 -5.50 8.78
N PHE A 53 -18.72 -5.10 10.05
CA PHE A 53 -18.73 -6.04 11.18
C PHE A 53 -20.17 -6.30 11.61
N SER A 54 -20.95 -7.00 10.78
CA SER A 54 -22.06 -7.77 11.33
C SER A 54 -21.43 -8.87 12.18
N ASN A 55 -21.26 -8.60 13.48
CA ASN A 55 -21.08 -9.68 14.45
C ASN A 55 -22.28 -10.60 14.25
N LYS A 56 -22.07 -11.76 13.60
CA LYS A 56 -22.99 -12.88 13.76
C LYS A 56 -22.85 -13.28 15.23
N GLN A 57 -23.65 -12.64 16.06
CA GLN A 57 -23.87 -13.04 17.43
C GLN A 57 -24.65 -14.36 17.31
N THR A 58 -23.91 -15.47 17.20
CA THR A 58 -24.46 -16.81 17.26
C THR A 58 -25.16 -16.93 18.61
N THR A 59 -26.48 -16.77 18.61
CA THR A 59 -27.36 -17.13 19.72
C THR A 59 -27.09 -18.58 20.10
N ARG A 60 -26.34 -18.80 21.19
CA ARG A 60 -26.40 -20.06 21.93
C ARG A 60 -27.70 -20.02 22.73
N ASN A 61 -28.73 -20.70 22.23
CA ASN A 61 -29.92 -20.98 23.04
C ASN A 61 -29.53 -22.02 24.10
N SER A 62 -29.83 -21.68 25.36
CA SER A 62 -29.86 -22.61 26.50
C SER A 62 -31.21 -23.33 26.55
#